data_AF-A0A916CXI6-F1
#
_entry.id   AF-A0A916CXI6-F1
#
_cell.length_a   1.000
_cell.length_b   1.000
_cell.length_c   1.000
_cell.angle_alpha   90.00
_cell.angle_beta   90.00
_cell.angle_gamma   90.00
#
_symmetry.space_group_name_H-M   'P 1'
#
loop_
_entity.id
_entity.type
_entity.pdbx_description
1 polymer ?
#
loop_
_entity_poly.entity_id
_entity_poly.type
_entity_poly.pdbx_seq_one_letter_code
_entity_poly.pdbx_strand_id
1 'polypeptide(L)'
;MSFEKTYAGKRMSAADAVGLVRDGDFIVVPTGVGEPPALLTALSDARHDFRDVKVAQILALRKYGYIDPETAENVRHVAFFYGGATRPGGQDGWIDFLPNYFSEIPSMIERGQVPADVVFSMASPMDAHGYFSLSLGADYTMAAVAKARAVILEVNPNVPFANGNCHVHISQVAALVESTEPVLEVGLPKIGPVQEAIGKYVADLIDDGSTLQIGYGGIPDAVVMQLTHKHDLGIHT
;
A
#
# COMPACT_ATOMS: atom_id res chain seq x y z
N MET A 1 -13.72 24.87 13.08
CA MET A 1 -12.85 24.22 14.09
C MET A 1 -11.44 24.19 13.53
N SER A 2 -10.40 24.35 14.35
CA SER A 2 -9.04 24.22 13.83
C SER A 2 -8.77 22.76 13.43
N PHE A 3 -7.84 22.54 12.50
CA PHE A 3 -7.51 21.20 12.04
C PHE A 3 -6.90 20.36 13.17
N GLU A 4 -6.15 20.97 14.08
CA GLU A 4 -5.57 20.33 15.26
C GLU A 4 -6.65 19.81 16.21
N LYS A 5 -7.73 20.56 16.41
CA LYS A 5 -8.87 20.10 17.22
C LYS A 5 -9.57 18.90 16.56
N THR A 6 -9.70 18.94 15.23
CA THR A 6 -10.28 17.82 14.46
C THR A 6 -9.38 16.59 14.54
N TYR A 7 -8.06 16.77 14.46
CA TYR A 7 -7.05 15.73 14.59
C TYR A 7 -7.13 15.07 15.96
N ALA A 8 -7.10 15.86 17.03
CA ALA A 8 -7.20 15.35 18.39
C ALA A 8 -8.50 14.57 18.64
N GLY A 9 -9.61 14.96 18.01
CA GLY A 9 -10.89 14.25 18.11
C GLY A 9 -10.98 12.95 17.31
N LYS A 10 -10.09 12.74 16.33
CA LYS A 10 -10.03 11.54 15.49
C LYS A 10 -8.90 10.59 15.87
N ARG A 11 -7.95 11.06 16.68
CA ARG A 11 -6.82 10.27 17.17
C ARG A 11 -7.31 9.26 18.22
N MET A 12 -6.97 7.99 18.01
CA MET A 12 -7.28 6.91 18.95
C MET A 12 -6.21 5.82 18.90
N SER A 13 -6.38 4.76 19.70
CA SER A 13 -5.50 3.58 19.63
C SER A 13 -5.82 2.75 18.38
N ALA A 14 -4.88 1.92 17.93
CA ALA A 14 -5.14 0.99 16.83
C ALA A 14 -6.25 -0.02 17.16
N ALA A 15 -6.35 -0.47 18.40
CA ALA A 15 -7.42 -1.34 18.87
C ALA A 15 -8.81 -0.67 18.80
N ASP A 16 -8.91 0.62 19.14
CA ASP A 16 -10.17 1.36 19.01
C ASP A 16 -10.50 1.64 17.54
N ALA A 17 -9.48 1.95 16.73
CA ALA A 17 -9.66 2.27 15.31
C ALA A 17 -10.21 1.07 14.52
N VAL A 18 -9.77 -0.15 14.81
CA VAL A 18 -10.32 -1.36 14.15
C VAL A 18 -11.78 -1.62 14.51
N GLY A 19 -12.29 -1.05 15.60
CA GLY A 19 -13.72 -1.07 15.94
C GLY A 19 -14.62 -0.32 14.94
N LEU A 20 -14.05 0.42 13.98
CA LEU A 20 -14.78 1.03 12.87
C LEU A 20 -15.02 0.08 11.69
N VAL A 21 -14.34 -1.07 11.69
CA VAL A 21 -14.58 -2.19 10.76
C VAL A 21 -15.84 -2.94 11.19
N ARG A 22 -16.60 -3.42 10.21
CA ARG A 22 -17.83 -4.18 10.39
C ARG A 22 -17.72 -5.52 9.67
N ASP A 23 -18.49 -6.50 10.11
CA ASP A 23 -18.64 -7.75 9.39
C ASP A 23 -19.00 -7.51 7.92
N GLY A 24 -18.34 -8.26 7.03
CA GLY A 24 -18.50 -8.15 5.58
C GLY A 24 -17.75 -6.98 4.92
N ASP A 25 -17.09 -6.09 5.68
CA ASP A 25 -16.36 -4.97 5.08
C ASP A 25 -15.20 -5.44 4.20
N PHE A 26 -14.99 -4.72 3.10
CA PHE A 26 -13.82 -4.85 2.25
C PHE A 26 -12.83 -3.72 2.54
N ILE A 27 -11.71 -4.09 3.19
CA ILE A 27 -10.61 -3.19 3.55
C ILE A 27 -9.62 -3.14 2.39
N VAL A 28 -9.39 -1.95 1.84
CA VAL A 28 -8.34 -1.70 0.84
C VAL A 28 -7.08 -1.20 1.54
N VAL A 29 -5.96 -1.83 1.23
CA VAL A 29 -4.62 -1.49 1.73
C VAL A 29 -3.72 -1.13 0.54
N PRO A 30 -2.89 -0.08 0.64
CA PRO A 30 -1.95 0.29 -0.43
C PRO A 30 -0.94 -0.80 -0.77
N THR A 31 -0.34 -0.68 -1.95
CA THR A 31 0.72 -1.59 -2.36
C THR A 31 1.94 -1.54 -1.43
N GLY A 32 2.53 -2.70 -1.17
CA GLY A 32 3.86 -2.79 -0.56
C GLY A 32 4.01 -2.03 0.74
N VAL A 33 4.99 -1.12 0.79
CA VAL A 33 5.37 -0.38 2.01
C VAL A 33 4.38 0.69 2.43
N GLY A 34 3.27 0.89 1.71
CA GLY A 34 2.17 1.75 2.17
C GLY A 34 1.24 1.09 3.21
N GLU A 35 1.39 -0.22 3.45
CA GLU A 35 0.62 -0.97 4.45
C GLU A 35 0.82 -0.40 5.87
N PRO A 36 -0.25 -0.13 6.65
CA PRO A 36 -0.15 0.39 8.03
C PRO A 36 -0.01 -0.74 9.04
N PRO A 37 1.21 -0.99 9.59
CA PRO A 37 1.44 -2.18 10.38
C PRO A 37 0.73 -2.20 11.72
N ALA A 38 0.57 -1.06 12.39
CA ALA A 38 -0.13 -1.00 13.67
C ALA A 38 -1.62 -1.33 13.50
N LEU A 39 -2.26 -0.81 12.43
CA LEU A 39 -3.66 -1.10 12.13
C LEU A 39 -3.86 -2.56 11.72
N LEU A 40 -3.01 -3.10 10.85
CA LEU A 40 -3.10 -4.50 10.41
C LEU A 40 -2.74 -5.51 11.52
N THR A 41 -1.91 -5.11 12.48
CA THR A 41 -1.63 -5.90 13.69
C THR A 41 -2.85 -5.88 14.61
N ALA A 42 -3.43 -4.72 14.90
CA ALA A 42 -4.65 -4.63 15.70
C ALA A 42 -5.83 -5.41 15.08
N LEU A 43 -5.97 -5.37 13.75
CA LEU A 43 -6.97 -6.18 13.04
C LEU A 43 -6.68 -7.68 13.20
N SER A 44 -5.40 -8.07 13.14
CA SER A 44 -5.00 -9.45 13.39
C SER A 44 -5.34 -9.88 14.81
N ASP A 45 -5.04 -9.07 15.81
CA ASP A 45 -5.30 -9.41 17.21
C ASP A 45 -6.80 -9.56 17.49
N ALA A 46 -7.62 -8.69 16.88
CA ALA A 46 -9.08 -8.72 16.97
C ALA A 46 -9.77 -9.63 15.94
N ARG A 47 -9.03 -10.41 15.13
CA ARG A 47 -9.59 -11.11 13.95
C ARG A 47 -10.79 -12.01 14.28
N HIS A 48 -10.81 -12.63 15.47
CA HIS A 48 -11.91 -13.51 15.90
C HIS A 48 -13.23 -12.77 16.16
N ASP A 49 -13.20 -11.44 16.32
CA ASP A 49 -14.37 -10.60 16.57
C ASP A 49 -15.14 -10.26 15.29
N PHE A 50 -14.59 -10.61 14.12
CA PHE A 50 -15.16 -10.30 12.81
C PHE A 50 -15.70 -11.53 12.08
N ARG A 51 -16.58 -11.30 11.10
CA ARG A 51 -17.04 -12.29 10.13
C ARG A 51 -16.99 -11.74 8.71
N ASP A 52 -16.43 -12.51 7.78
CA ASP A 52 -16.38 -12.20 6.34
C ASP A 52 -15.73 -10.84 5.99
N VAL A 53 -14.83 -10.33 6.84
CA VAL A 53 -14.02 -9.16 6.51
C VAL A 53 -12.97 -9.55 5.48
N LYS A 54 -12.76 -8.71 4.46
CA LYS A 54 -11.78 -8.94 3.40
C LYS A 54 -10.69 -7.88 3.47
N VAL A 55 -9.43 -8.27 3.35
CA VAL A 55 -8.30 -7.34 3.24
C VAL A 55 -7.66 -7.51 1.87
N ALA A 56 -7.72 -6.47 1.04
CA ALA A 56 -7.25 -6.52 -0.34
C ALA A 56 -6.04 -5.62 -0.60
N GLN A 57 -5.02 -6.19 -1.23
CA GLN A 57 -3.72 -5.55 -1.40
C GLN A 57 -2.96 -6.12 -2.61
N ILE A 58 -2.14 -5.27 -3.25
CA ILE A 58 -1.00 -5.70 -4.07
C ILE A 58 0.21 -5.88 -3.15
N LEU A 59 0.86 -7.05 -3.22
CA LEU A 59 2.20 -7.25 -2.62
C LEU A 59 2.25 -6.95 -1.11
N ALA A 60 1.48 -7.69 -0.30
CA ALA A 60 1.64 -7.68 1.15
C ALA A 60 3.09 -8.07 1.53
N LEU A 61 3.77 -7.22 2.29
CA LEU A 61 5.19 -7.41 2.63
C LEU A 61 5.38 -8.16 3.94
N ARG A 62 4.47 -7.98 4.90
CA ARG A 62 4.49 -8.67 6.19
C ARG A 62 3.46 -9.79 6.25
N LYS A 63 3.80 -10.84 7.01
CA LYS A 63 2.83 -11.88 7.39
C LYS A 63 2.10 -11.47 8.66
N TYR A 64 1.00 -10.75 8.50
CA TYR A 64 0.11 -10.38 9.60
C TYR A 64 -0.63 -11.60 10.17
N GLY A 65 -1.08 -11.51 11.42
CA GLY A 65 -1.69 -12.62 12.13
C GLY A 65 -3.00 -13.12 11.52
N TYR A 66 -3.75 -12.28 10.80
CA TYR A 66 -4.95 -12.70 10.06
C TYR A 66 -4.66 -13.51 8.78
N ILE A 67 -3.40 -13.55 8.32
CA ILE A 67 -2.99 -14.31 7.14
C ILE A 67 -2.73 -15.76 7.57
N ASP A 68 -3.81 -16.41 7.99
CA ASP A 68 -3.83 -17.77 8.52
C ASP A 68 -5.09 -18.53 8.05
N PRO A 69 -5.05 -19.87 7.95
CA PRO A 69 -6.19 -20.67 7.51
C PRO A 69 -7.27 -20.85 8.59
N GLU A 70 -6.93 -20.73 9.87
CA GLU A 70 -7.84 -20.98 11.00
C GLU A 70 -8.91 -19.89 11.11
N THR A 71 -8.58 -18.66 10.73
CA THR A 71 -9.45 -17.48 10.83
C THR A 71 -9.88 -16.91 9.48
N ALA A 72 -9.70 -17.68 8.39
CA ALA A 72 -10.04 -17.25 7.03
C ALA A 72 -11.55 -17.02 6.78
N GLU A 73 -12.43 -17.44 7.69
CA GLU A 73 -13.86 -17.08 7.68
C GLU A 73 -14.16 -15.77 8.42
N ASN A 74 -13.24 -15.33 9.27
CA ASN A 74 -13.34 -14.09 10.02
C ASN A 74 -12.76 -12.92 9.23
N VAL A 75 -11.48 -13.04 8.86
CA VAL A 75 -10.73 -12.07 8.07
C VAL A 75 -9.98 -12.82 6.98
N ARG A 76 -10.33 -12.58 5.72
CA ARG A 76 -9.70 -13.23 4.56
C ARG A 76 -8.86 -12.24 3.77
N HIS A 77 -7.66 -12.65 3.38
CA HIS A 77 -6.87 -11.87 2.43
C HIS A 77 -7.36 -12.09 0.99
N VAL A 78 -7.47 -11.01 0.22
CA VAL A 78 -7.79 -11.01 -1.21
C VAL A 78 -6.62 -10.39 -1.96
N ALA A 79 -5.78 -11.23 -2.57
CA ALA A 79 -4.63 -10.75 -3.31
C ALA A 79 -5.08 -10.12 -4.64
N PHE A 80 -4.76 -8.83 -4.84
CA PHE A 80 -4.68 -8.26 -6.18
C PHE A 80 -3.39 -8.66 -6.88
N PHE A 81 -2.35 -8.93 -6.08
CA PHE A 81 -1.09 -9.51 -6.51
C PHE A 81 -0.46 -10.30 -5.36
N TYR A 82 -0.06 -11.55 -5.61
CA TYR A 82 0.56 -12.38 -4.58
C TYR A 82 1.97 -11.91 -4.21
N GLY A 83 2.19 -11.69 -2.92
CA GLY A 83 3.51 -11.48 -2.31
C GLY A 83 4.06 -12.75 -1.67
N GLY A 84 5.23 -12.64 -1.04
CA GLY A 84 5.81 -13.74 -0.26
C GLY A 84 4.91 -14.17 0.91
N ALA A 85 4.22 -13.21 1.54
CA ALA A 85 3.33 -13.47 2.66
C ALA A 85 2.03 -14.20 2.27
N THR A 86 1.55 -14.01 1.03
CA THR A 86 0.20 -14.44 0.61
C THR A 86 0.22 -15.58 -0.40
N ARG A 87 1.33 -15.83 -1.08
CA ARG A 87 1.43 -16.91 -2.08
C ARG A 87 1.15 -18.31 -1.51
N PRO A 88 1.67 -18.71 -0.33
CA PRO A 88 1.36 -20.03 0.22
C PRO A 88 -0.14 -20.25 0.43
N GLY A 89 -0.84 -19.25 0.98
CA GLY A 89 -2.29 -19.35 1.20
C GLY A 89 -3.11 -19.36 -0.09
N GLY A 90 -2.62 -18.74 -1.15
CA GLY A 90 -3.21 -18.87 -2.48
C GLY A 90 -3.08 -20.27 -3.06
N GLN A 91 -1.93 -20.93 -2.84
CA GLN A 91 -1.70 -22.32 -3.28
C GLN A 91 -2.55 -23.32 -2.51
N ASP A 92 -2.76 -23.07 -1.21
CA ASP A 92 -3.55 -23.92 -0.32
C ASP A 92 -5.06 -23.62 -0.38
N GLY A 93 -5.48 -22.53 -1.04
CA GLY A 93 -6.88 -22.20 -1.32
C GLY A 93 -7.63 -21.41 -0.23
N TRP A 94 -6.93 -20.82 0.74
CA TRP A 94 -7.53 -20.00 1.81
C TRP A 94 -7.27 -18.49 1.68
N ILE A 95 -6.53 -18.06 0.66
CA ILE A 95 -6.42 -16.67 0.20
C ILE A 95 -7.01 -16.57 -1.19
N ASP A 96 -7.92 -15.61 -1.39
CA ASP A 96 -8.52 -15.37 -2.69
C ASP A 96 -7.57 -14.59 -3.60
N PHE A 97 -7.70 -14.79 -4.90
CA PHE A 97 -7.07 -13.95 -5.92
C PHE A 97 -8.15 -13.27 -6.74
N LEU A 98 -8.03 -11.96 -6.92
CA LEU A 98 -8.88 -11.19 -7.81
C LEU A 98 -8.05 -10.81 -9.04
N PRO A 99 -8.21 -11.50 -10.19
CA PRO A 99 -7.48 -11.18 -11.41
C PRO A 99 -7.82 -9.77 -11.88
N ASN A 100 -6.79 -8.98 -12.14
CA ASN A 100 -6.91 -7.58 -12.56
C ASN A 100 -5.67 -7.16 -13.36
N TYR A 101 -5.81 -6.08 -14.12
CA TYR A 101 -4.68 -5.23 -14.47
C TYR A 101 -4.55 -4.13 -13.42
N PHE A 102 -3.33 -3.82 -12.97
CA PHE A 102 -3.11 -2.82 -11.92
C PHE A 102 -3.71 -1.45 -12.31
N SER A 103 -3.57 -1.05 -13.58
CA SER A 103 -4.17 0.19 -14.10
C SER A 103 -5.69 0.22 -14.08
N GLU A 104 -6.36 -0.94 -14.02
CA GLU A 104 -7.83 -1.03 -14.01
C GLU A 104 -8.43 -1.02 -12.61
N ILE A 105 -7.66 -1.36 -11.57
CA ILE A 105 -8.16 -1.42 -10.18
C ILE A 105 -8.88 -0.12 -9.77
N PRO A 106 -8.32 1.10 -10.03
CA PRO A 106 -9.03 2.34 -9.72
C PRO A 106 -10.43 2.39 -10.38
N SER A 107 -10.53 2.09 -11.67
CA SER A 107 -11.80 2.10 -12.39
C SER A 107 -12.76 1.01 -11.88
N MET A 108 -12.26 -0.15 -11.45
CA MET A 108 -13.07 -1.23 -10.90
C MET A 108 -13.69 -0.81 -9.55
N ILE A 109 -12.93 -0.10 -8.70
CA ILE A 109 -13.42 0.49 -7.45
C ILE A 109 -14.45 1.57 -7.74
N GLU A 110 -14.16 2.48 -8.67
CA GLU A 110 -15.04 3.59 -9.03
C GLU A 110 -16.42 3.13 -9.51
N ARG A 111 -16.45 2.02 -10.26
CA ARG A 111 -17.65 1.36 -10.80
C ARG A 111 -18.32 0.39 -9.82
N GLY A 112 -17.76 0.21 -8.63
CA GLY A 112 -18.30 -0.71 -7.61
C GLY A 112 -18.14 -2.20 -7.96
N GLN A 113 -17.23 -2.55 -8.86
CA GLN A 113 -16.88 -3.94 -9.19
C GLN A 113 -15.93 -4.54 -8.14
N VAL A 114 -15.11 -3.69 -7.52
CA VAL A 114 -14.32 -4.01 -6.34
C VAL A 114 -14.84 -3.14 -5.19
N PRO A 115 -15.34 -3.73 -4.10
CA PRO A 115 -15.77 -2.95 -2.94
C PRO A 115 -14.58 -2.25 -2.28
N ALA A 116 -14.86 -1.14 -1.59
CA ALA A 116 -13.86 -0.38 -0.85
C ALA A 116 -14.58 0.31 0.32
N ASP A 117 -14.99 -0.47 1.31
CA ASP A 117 -15.78 0.03 2.44
C ASP A 117 -14.91 0.81 3.43
N VAL A 118 -13.69 0.32 3.62
CA VAL A 118 -12.71 0.86 4.57
C VAL A 118 -11.36 0.96 3.88
N VAL A 119 -10.61 2.02 4.15
CA VAL A 119 -9.20 2.16 3.73
C VAL A 119 -8.31 2.19 4.95
N PHE A 120 -7.29 1.34 4.95
CA PHE A 120 -6.19 1.36 5.91
C PHE A 120 -4.93 1.80 5.16
N SER A 121 -4.33 2.94 5.52
CA SER A 121 -3.10 3.42 4.88
C SER A 121 -2.15 4.05 5.89
N MET A 122 -0.84 3.89 5.66
CA MET A 122 0.12 4.82 6.26
C MET A 122 0.00 6.21 5.61
N ALA A 123 0.34 7.24 6.38
CA ALA A 123 0.37 8.61 5.90
C ALA A 123 1.47 9.44 6.59
N SER A 124 1.93 10.49 5.90
CA SER A 124 2.79 11.52 6.50
C SER A 124 2.09 12.24 7.64
N PRO A 125 2.81 13.03 8.46
CA PRO A 125 2.17 14.02 9.33
C PRO A 125 1.26 14.97 8.56
N MET A 126 0.22 15.47 9.25
CA MET A 126 -0.70 16.47 8.70
C MET A 126 0.02 17.81 8.51
N ASP A 127 -0.18 18.45 7.35
CA ASP A 127 0.31 19.80 7.10
C ASP A 127 -0.57 20.89 7.75
N ALA A 128 -0.15 22.15 7.62
CA ALA A 128 -0.88 23.30 8.17
C ALA A 128 -2.26 23.54 7.52
N HIS A 129 -2.53 22.90 6.38
CA HIS A 129 -3.78 23.00 5.63
C HIS A 129 -4.70 21.81 5.86
N GLY A 130 -4.35 20.91 6.79
CA GLY A 130 -5.16 19.76 7.16
C GLY A 130 -4.99 18.55 6.23
N TYR A 131 -3.96 18.52 5.39
CA TYR A 131 -3.70 17.42 4.45
C TYR A 131 -2.62 16.46 4.96
N PHE A 132 -2.87 15.19 4.69
CA PHE A 132 -1.91 14.10 4.82
C PHE A 132 -1.44 13.67 3.43
N SER A 133 -0.23 13.15 3.31
CA SER A 133 0.29 12.55 2.07
C SER A 133 0.37 11.02 2.21
N LEU A 134 -0.32 10.30 1.33
CA LEU A 134 -0.24 8.84 1.15
C LEU A 134 0.83 8.52 0.10
N SER A 135 2.03 9.08 0.26
CA SER A 135 3.11 9.05 -0.73
C SER A 135 3.58 7.64 -1.09
N LEU A 136 3.47 6.71 -0.14
CA LEU A 136 3.82 5.29 -0.31
C LEU A 136 2.65 4.47 -0.88
N GLY A 137 1.52 5.11 -1.20
CA GLY A 137 0.26 4.46 -1.58
C GLY A 137 -0.60 5.33 -2.50
N ALA A 138 0.01 6.08 -3.42
CA ALA A 138 -0.70 6.95 -4.37
C ALA A 138 -1.39 6.19 -5.52
N ASP A 139 -1.66 4.90 -5.32
CA ASP A 139 -2.11 3.93 -6.33
C ASP A 139 -3.65 3.83 -6.38
N TYR A 140 -4.20 2.62 -6.48
CA TYR A 140 -5.64 2.37 -6.38
C TYR A 140 -6.24 2.81 -5.03
N THR A 141 -5.40 3.01 -4.01
CA THR A 141 -5.82 3.52 -2.70
C THR A 141 -6.55 4.85 -2.83
N MET A 142 -6.15 5.73 -3.75
CA MET A 142 -6.80 7.04 -3.89
C MET A 142 -8.23 6.93 -4.42
N ALA A 143 -8.50 5.96 -5.31
CA ALA A 143 -9.85 5.62 -5.72
C ALA A 143 -10.67 5.00 -4.57
N ALA A 144 -10.03 4.16 -3.73
CA ALA A 144 -10.65 3.61 -2.54
C ALA A 144 -11.01 4.69 -1.51
N VAL A 145 -10.12 5.66 -1.26
CA VAL A 145 -10.35 6.80 -0.35
C VAL A 145 -11.59 7.60 -0.78
N ALA A 146 -11.79 7.80 -2.09
CA ALA A 146 -12.95 8.52 -2.61
C ALA A 146 -14.29 7.77 -2.43
N LYS A 147 -14.25 6.45 -2.20
CA LYS A 147 -15.44 5.60 -2.04
C LYS A 147 -15.70 5.15 -0.61
N ALA A 148 -14.64 5.06 0.19
CA ALA A 148 -14.70 4.44 1.51
C ALA A 148 -15.62 5.20 2.46
N ARG A 149 -16.37 4.41 3.23
CA ARG A 149 -17.14 4.91 4.37
C ARG A 149 -16.22 5.36 5.50
N ALA A 150 -15.09 4.68 5.67
CA ALA A 150 -14.10 5.01 6.69
C ALA A 150 -12.68 4.96 6.13
N VAL A 151 -11.97 6.08 6.18
CA VAL A 151 -10.52 6.14 5.93
C VAL A 151 -9.81 6.20 7.27
N ILE A 152 -8.98 5.20 7.56
CA ILE A 152 -8.22 5.09 8.81
C ILE A 152 -6.73 5.19 8.48
N LEU A 153 -6.07 6.19 9.07
CA LEU A 153 -4.68 6.49 8.79
C LEU A 153 -3.76 6.08 9.95
N GLU A 154 -2.63 5.45 9.63
CA GLU A 154 -1.47 5.37 10.52
C GLU A 154 -0.52 6.51 10.17
N VAL A 155 -0.52 7.56 11.00
CA VAL A 155 0.29 8.76 10.81
C VAL A 155 1.70 8.48 11.34
N ASN A 156 2.69 8.59 10.46
CA ASN A 156 4.07 8.26 10.76
C ASN A 156 5.03 9.32 10.19
N PRO A 157 5.90 9.95 11.02
CA PRO A 157 6.83 10.98 10.57
C PRO A 157 7.89 10.50 9.59
N ASN A 158 8.10 9.19 9.48
CA ASN A 158 9.01 8.59 8.49
C ASN A 158 8.39 8.48 7.09
N VAL A 159 7.08 8.70 6.94
CA VAL A 159 6.40 8.72 5.63
C VAL A 159 6.61 10.09 5.01
N PRO A 160 7.23 10.19 3.82
CA PRO A 160 7.52 11.48 3.20
C PRO A 160 6.25 12.20 2.77
N PHE A 161 6.23 13.53 2.87
CA PHE A 161 5.20 14.32 2.22
C PHE A 161 5.58 14.53 0.75
N ALA A 162 4.87 13.88 -0.17
CA ALA A 162 5.12 13.97 -1.60
C ALA A 162 4.08 14.86 -2.29
N ASN A 163 4.44 15.44 -3.43
CA ASN A 163 3.50 16.14 -4.30
C ASN A 163 2.77 15.15 -5.22
N GLY A 164 1.60 15.54 -5.73
CA GLY A 164 0.82 14.76 -6.68
C GLY A 164 -0.57 14.42 -6.14
N ASN A 165 -1.24 13.48 -6.82
CA ASN A 165 -2.60 13.07 -6.44
C ASN A 165 -2.57 12.01 -5.32
N CYS A 166 -2.01 12.37 -4.17
CA CYS A 166 -1.85 11.48 -3.01
C CYS A 166 -2.26 12.15 -1.68
N HIS A 167 -2.95 13.29 -1.76
CA HIS A 167 -3.31 14.07 -0.58
C HIS A 167 -4.71 13.74 -0.08
N VAL A 168 -4.84 13.58 1.23
CA VAL A 168 -6.12 13.33 1.90
C VAL A 168 -6.32 14.39 2.96
N HIS A 169 -7.39 15.19 2.84
CA HIS A 169 -7.74 16.16 3.86
C HIS A 169 -8.35 15.48 5.10
N ILE A 170 -8.09 16.02 6.29
CA ILE A 170 -8.59 15.50 7.56
C ILE A 170 -10.12 15.36 7.62
N SER A 171 -10.88 16.11 6.82
CA SER A 171 -12.33 15.93 6.72
C SER A 171 -12.75 14.56 6.18
N GLN A 172 -11.90 13.90 5.38
CA GLN A 172 -12.16 12.58 4.80
C GLN A 172 -11.73 11.43 5.73
N VAL A 173 -10.88 11.72 6.73
CA VAL A 173 -10.36 10.73 7.67
C VAL A 173 -11.41 10.41 8.72
N ALA A 174 -11.73 9.13 8.95
CA ALA A 174 -12.65 8.71 10.01
C ALA A 174 -11.94 8.63 11.37
N ALA A 175 -10.76 8.01 11.38
CA ALA A 175 -9.91 7.88 12.55
C ALA A 175 -8.43 7.90 12.15
N LEU A 176 -7.55 8.20 13.10
CA LEU A 176 -6.12 8.09 12.90
C LEU A 176 -5.43 7.54 14.14
N VAL A 177 -4.31 6.88 13.91
CA VAL A 177 -3.38 6.39 14.93
C VAL A 177 -2.01 6.99 14.67
N GLU A 178 -1.15 7.07 15.68
CA GLU A 178 0.21 7.59 15.54
C GLU A 178 1.22 6.46 15.71
N SER A 179 2.25 6.45 14.86
CA SER A 179 3.35 5.49 14.87
C SER A 179 4.66 6.22 14.61
N THR A 180 5.76 5.70 15.15
CA THR A 180 7.11 6.23 14.90
C THR A 180 8.04 5.16 14.34
N GLU A 181 7.51 3.99 14.02
CA GLU A 181 8.29 2.88 13.49
C GLU A 181 8.91 3.25 12.14
N PRO A 182 10.15 2.82 11.85
CA PRO A 182 10.73 3.00 10.52
C PRO A 182 9.86 2.39 9.42
N VAL A 183 9.80 3.05 8.26
CA VAL A 183 9.21 2.46 7.06
C VAL A 183 10.03 1.23 6.68
N LEU A 184 9.35 0.17 6.23
CA LEU A 184 10.04 -1.04 5.80
C LEU A 184 10.90 -0.75 4.57
N GLU A 185 12.16 -1.12 4.63
CA GLU A 185 13.08 -1.00 3.49
C GLU A 185 13.25 -2.36 2.80
N VAL A 186 13.29 -2.34 1.47
CA VAL A 186 13.70 -3.49 0.67
C VAL A 186 15.21 -3.39 0.49
N GLY A 187 15.95 -4.40 0.95
CA GLY A 187 17.41 -4.42 0.85
C GLY A 187 17.93 -4.40 -0.60
N LEU A 188 19.17 -3.97 -0.78
CA LEU A 188 19.82 -3.94 -2.09
C LEU A 188 19.99 -5.37 -2.64
N PRO A 189 19.64 -5.61 -3.92
CA PRO A 189 19.81 -6.92 -4.53
C PRO A 189 21.29 -7.21 -4.78
N LYS A 190 21.65 -8.49 -4.78
CA LYS A 190 22.96 -8.92 -5.28
C LYS A 190 22.98 -8.81 -6.79
N ILE A 191 23.85 -7.96 -7.31
CA ILE A 191 24.15 -7.86 -8.75
C ILE A 191 25.34 -8.80 -9.03
N GLY A 192 25.13 -9.76 -9.93
CA GLY A 192 26.16 -10.69 -10.38
C GLY A 192 26.43 -10.58 -11.88
N PRO A 193 27.34 -11.41 -12.42
CA PRO A 193 27.77 -11.32 -13.82
C PRO A 193 26.61 -11.43 -14.84
N VAL A 194 25.56 -12.19 -14.50
CA VAL A 194 24.37 -12.33 -15.34
C VAL A 194 23.57 -11.02 -15.38
N GLN A 195 23.31 -10.40 -14.23
CA GLN A 195 22.60 -9.12 -14.16
C GLN A 195 23.39 -8.01 -14.84
N GLU A 196 24.72 -7.97 -14.64
CA GLU A 196 25.60 -7.00 -15.31
C GLU A 196 25.56 -7.14 -16.83
N ALA A 197 25.60 -8.36 -17.35
CA ALA A 197 25.50 -8.61 -18.78
C ALA A 197 24.16 -8.13 -19.35
N ILE A 198 23.04 -8.47 -18.69
CA ILE A 198 21.71 -7.98 -19.07
C ILE A 198 21.65 -6.45 -19.02
N GLY A 199 22.18 -5.85 -17.95
CA GLY A 199 22.22 -4.40 -17.77
C GLY A 199 22.90 -3.68 -18.94
N LYS A 200 24.05 -4.20 -19.40
CA LYS A 200 24.77 -3.65 -20.56
C LYS A 200 23.95 -3.74 -21.85
N TYR A 201 23.40 -4.91 -22.16
CA TYR A 201 22.60 -5.09 -23.38
C TYR A 201 21.36 -4.21 -23.40
N VAL A 202 20.69 -4.03 -22.26
CA VAL A 202 19.52 -3.15 -22.17
C VAL A 202 19.93 -1.68 -22.29
N ALA A 203 21.03 -1.27 -21.67
CA ALA A 203 21.52 0.11 -21.74
C ALA A 203 21.91 0.53 -23.16
N ASP A 204 22.41 -0.40 -23.98
CA ASP A 204 22.69 -0.16 -25.40
C ASP A 204 21.42 0.14 -26.23
N LEU A 205 20.23 -0.22 -25.73
CA LEU A 205 18.93 0.05 -26.36
C LEU A 205 18.30 1.37 -25.87
N ILE A 206 18.90 2.04 -24.89
CA ILE A 206 18.36 3.25 -24.29
C ILE A 206 19.11 4.45 -24.85
N ASP A 207 18.42 5.30 -25.60
CA ASP A 207 18.99 6.55 -26.13
C ASP A 207 18.90 7.69 -25.11
N ASP A 208 19.71 8.72 -25.28
CA ASP A 208 19.52 10.01 -24.59
C ASP A 208 18.10 10.53 -24.86
N GLY A 209 17.47 11.14 -23.86
CA GLY A 209 16.08 11.60 -23.98
C GLY A 209 15.01 10.53 -23.73
N SER A 210 15.38 9.25 -23.52
CA SER A 210 14.41 8.18 -23.26
C SER A 210 13.63 8.38 -21.96
N THR A 211 12.35 8.00 -21.95
CA THR A 211 11.53 7.95 -20.72
C THR A 211 11.48 6.54 -20.17
N LEU A 212 11.86 6.37 -18.91
CA LEU A 212 12.06 5.07 -18.29
C LEU A 212 10.91 4.68 -17.36
N GLN A 213 10.46 3.43 -17.49
CA GLN A 213 9.66 2.68 -16.52
C GLN A 213 10.55 1.56 -15.99
N ILE A 214 10.82 1.54 -14.68
CA ILE A 214 11.82 0.63 -14.10
C ILE A 214 11.30 0.10 -12.76
N GLY A 215 11.29 -1.24 -12.62
CA GLY A 215 10.98 -1.90 -11.36
C GLY A 215 12.16 -1.90 -10.38
N TYR A 216 12.07 -2.66 -9.29
CA TYR A 216 13.17 -2.85 -8.35
C TYR A 216 13.77 -4.26 -8.47
N GLY A 217 15.05 -4.42 -8.14
CA GLY A 217 15.72 -5.71 -8.06
C GLY A 217 16.96 -5.82 -8.93
N GLY A 218 17.61 -6.98 -8.90
CA GLY A 218 18.99 -7.11 -9.42
C GLY A 218 19.16 -6.79 -10.91
N ILE A 219 18.14 -7.04 -11.75
CA ILE A 219 18.20 -6.68 -13.18
C ILE A 219 17.96 -5.16 -13.37
N PRO A 220 16.84 -4.57 -12.89
CA PRO A 220 16.62 -3.12 -12.96
C PRO A 220 17.80 -2.28 -12.44
N ASP A 221 18.34 -2.63 -11.26
CA ASP A 221 19.46 -1.91 -10.67
C ASP A 221 20.71 -2.00 -11.56
N ALA A 222 20.99 -3.18 -12.13
CA ALA A 222 22.09 -3.37 -13.06
C ALA A 222 21.94 -2.55 -14.35
N VAL A 223 20.71 -2.39 -14.86
CA VAL A 223 20.42 -1.50 -16.00
C VAL A 223 20.73 -0.05 -15.63
N VAL A 224 20.16 0.46 -14.55
CA VAL A 224 20.34 1.87 -14.13
C VAL A 224 21.81 2.20 -13.88
N MET A 225 22.59 1.27 -13.31
CA MET A 225 24.04 1.44 -13.12
C MET A 225 24.83 1.64 -14.42
N GLN A 226 24.32 1.18 -15.57
CA GLN A 226 24.95 1.42 -16.88
C GLN A 226 24.55 2.75 -17.51
N LEU A 227 23.51 3.44 -17.03
CA LEU A 227 22.96 4.64 -17.66
C LEU A 227 23.61 5.96 -17.19
N THR A 228 24.66 5.91 -16.37
CA THR A 228 25.31 7.10 -15.78
C THR A 228 25.91 8.08 -16.79
N HIS A 229 26.10 7.63 -18.04
CA HIS A 229 26.62 8.41 -19.15
C HIS A 229 25.54 8.93 -20.11
N LYS A 230 24.26 8.60 -19.87
CA LYS A 230 23.13 9.06 -20.68
C LYS A 230 22.63 10.43 -20.21
N HIS A 231 22.06 11.18 -21.14
CA HIS A 231 21.57 12.55 -20.91
C HIS A 231 20.06 12.66 -21.16
N ASP A 232 19.43 13.65 -20.51
CA ASP A 232 18.02 14.03 -20.69
C ASP A 232 17.00 12.90 -20.51
N LEU A 233 17.33 11.88 -19.70
CA LEU A 233 16.40 10.80 -19.38
C LEU A 233 15.20 11.32 -18.57
N GLY A 234 14.01 10.85 -18.92
CA GLY A 234 12.77 11.07 -18.19
C GLY A 234 12.34 9.86 -17.35
N ILE A 235 11.47 10.06 -16.37
CA ILE A 235 10.89 8.98 -15.56
C ILE A 235 9.36 9.03 -15.66
N HIS A 236 8.74 7.92 -16.05
CA HIS A 236 7.31 7.68 -15.95
C HIS A 236 7.14 6.20 -15.59
N THR A 237 7.05 5.93 -14.28
CA THR A 237 7.25 4.58 -13.74
C THR A 237 6.20 4.15 -12.74
#